data_AF-A0A8X6G4J3-F1
#
_entry.id   AF-A0A8X6G4J3-F1
#
_cell.length_a   1.000
_cell.length_b   1.000
_cell.length_c   1.000
_cell.angle_alpha   90.00
_cell.angle_beta   90.00
_cell.angle_gamma   90.00
#
_symmetry.space_group_name_H-M   'P 1'
#
loop_
_entity.id
_entity.type
_entity.pdbx_description
1 polymer ?
#
loop_
_entity_poly.entity_id
_entity_poly.type
_entity_poly.pdbx_seq_one_letter_code
_entity_poly.pdbx_strand_id
1 'polypeptide(L)'
;MSILGDLIDKADKGPGFLNHIIIVDEMWCYVFDIQSKRASLSKKSPGSPRSKKFRQDLSKGKVMMEVFDSQRIEHLEFIPEG
;
A
#
# COMPACT_ATOMS: atom_id res chain seq x y z
N MET A 1 31.25 -5.05 -8.03
CA MET A 1 29.96 -5.31 -8.69
C MET A 1 28.85 -4.92 -7.73
N SER A 2 27.95 -4.04 -8.16
CA SER A 2 26.73 -3.75 -7.40
C SER A 2 25.64 -4.71 -7.84
N ILE A 3 24.82 -5.18 -6.91
CA ILE A 3 23.70 -6.10 -7.17
C ILE A 3 22.78 -5.54 -8.26
N LEU A 4 22.60 -4.23 -8.28
CA LEU A 4 21.83 -3.52 -9.31
C LEU A 4 22.45 -3.65 -10.70
N GLY A 5 23.78 -3.50 -10.82
CA GLY A 5 24.48 -3.62 -12.10
C GLY A 5 24.32 -5.02 -12.70
N ASP A 6 24.48 -6.06 -11.87
CA ASP A 6 24.34 -7.45 -12.32
C ASP A 6 22.90 -7.79 -12.73
N LEU A 7 21.90 -7.15 -12.11
CA LEU A 7 20.48 -7.33 -12.42
C LEU A 7 20.10 -6.65 -13.74
N ILE A 8 20.61 -5.44 -13.98
CA ILE A 8 20.44 -4.70 -15.24
C ILE A 8 21.08 -5.49 -16.39
N ASP A 9 22.31 -5.97 -16.19
CA ASP A 9 23.04 -6.78 -17.17
C ASP A 9 22.28 -8.05 -17.60
N LYS A 10 21.54 -8.66 -16.67
CA LYS A 10 20.71 -9.84 -16.95
C LYS A 10 19.41 -9.49 -17.65
N ALA A 11 18.80 -8.35 -17.31
CA ALA A 11 17.62 -7.85 -18.00
C ALA A 11 17.92 -7.47 -19.46
N ASP A 12 19.07 -6.84 -19.72
CA ASP A 12 19.49 -6.43 -21.05
C ASP A 12 19.83 -7.62 -21.97
N LYS A 13 20.35 -8.72 -21.40
CA LYS A 13 20.71 -9.94 -22.14
C LYS A 13 19.50 -10.83 -22.48
N GLY A 14 18.35 -10.61 -21.85
CA GLY A 14 17.20 -11.51 -21.95
C GLY A 14 15.87 -10.79 -21.88
N PRO A 15 15.13 -10.62 -23.00
CA PRO A 15 13.85 -9.92 -23.01
C PRO A 15 12.76 -10.59 -22.17
N GLY A 16 12.93 -11.87 -21.80
CA GLY A 16 12.03 -12.60 -20.90
C GLY A 16 12.46 -12.62 -19.43
N PHE A 17 13.61 -12.03 -19.06
CA PHE A 17 14.19 -12.14 -17.72
C PHE A 17 13.21 -11.67 -16.62
N LEU A 18 12.54 -10.54 -16.84
CA LEU A 18 11.58 -9.97 -15.88
C LEU A 18 10.31 -10.79 -15.73
N ASN A 19 9.90 -11.55 -16.75
CA ASN A 19 8.67 -12.37 -16.71
C ASN A 19 8.78 -13.55 -15.73
N HIS A 20 10.00 -13.90 -15.32
CA HIS A 20 10.28 -14.97 -14.38
C HIS A 20 10.48 -14.47 -12.94
N ILE A 21 10.40 -13.14 -12.71
CA ILE A 21 10.57 -12.57 -11.37
C ILE A 21 9.20 -12.41 -10.74
N ILE A 22 8.97 -13.12 -9.64
CA ILE A 22 7.80 -12.91 -8.79
C ILE A 22 8.17 -11.88 -7.74
N ILE A 23 7.52 -10.72 -7.76
CA ILE A 23 7.64 -9.70 -6.72
C ILE A 23 6.61 -10.02 -5.65
N VAL A 24 7.06 -10.11 -4.41
CA VAL A 24 6.19 -10.32 -3.24
C VAL A 24 6.32 -9.10 -2.34
N ASP A 25 5.19 -8.51 -1.98
CA ASP A 25 5.17 -7.42 -1.00
C ASP A 25 3.98 -7.57 -0.04
N GLU A 26 4.19 -7.14 1.21
CA GLU A 26 3.21 -7.15 2.29
C GLU A 26 2.74 -5.72 2.55
N MET A 27 1.43 -5.46 2.42
CA MET A 27 0.86 -4.15 2.75
C MET A 27 -0.30 -4.23 3.72
N TRP A 28 -0.43 -3.22 4.57
CA TRP A 28 -1.56 -3.06 5.48
C TRP A 28 -2.71 -2.29 4.82
N CYS A 29 -3.85 -2.94 4.64
CA CYS A 29 -5.08 -2.35 4.14
C CYS A 29 -6.03 -2.02 5.31
N TYR A 30 -6.47 -0.77 5.44
CA TYR A 30 -7.43 -0.36 6.46
C TYR A 30 -8.86 -0.42 5.92
N VAL A 31 -9.81 -0.89 6.73
CA VAL A 31 -11.24 -1.03 6.35
C VAL A 31 -11.95 0.34 6.23
N PHE A 32 -11.23 1.44 6.45
CA PHE A 32 -11.74 2.79 6.34
C PHE A 32 -10.75 3.69 5.60
N ASP A 33 -11.30 4.66 4.85
CA ASP A 33 -10.51 5.73 4.25
C ASP A 33 -9.97 6.64 5.36
N ILE A 34 -8.66 6.60 5.58
CA ILE A 34 -7.98 7.52 6.50
C ILE A 34 -8.05 8.90 5.84
N GLN A 35 -9.09 9.67 6.17
CA GLN A 35 -9.13 11.07 5.75
C GLN A 35 -7.83 11.75 6.18
N SER A 36 -7.02 12.14 5.19
CA SER A 36 -5.73 12.76 5.47
C SER A 36 -5.96 14.00 6.33
N LYS A 37 -5.05 14.27 7.29
CA LYS A 37 -5.16 15.46 8.15
C LYS A 37 -5.33 16.76 7.34
N ARG A 38 -4.81 16.80 6.10
CA ARG A 38 -4.93 17.91 5.15
C ARG A 38 -6.35 18.02 4.55
N ALA A 39 -6.99 16.90 4.21
CA ALA A 39 -8.38 16.90 3.73
C ALA A 39 -9.39 17.31 4.82
N SER A 40 -9.04 17.11 6.10
CA SER A 40 -9.90 17.49 7.24
C SER A 40 -9.92 18.99 7.60
N LEU A 41 -9.20 19.83 6.85
CA LEU A 41 -9.14 21.28 7.07
C LEU A 41 -10.32 21.99 6.39
N SER A 42 -11.47 22.05 7.06
CA SER A 42 -12.54 22.98 6.67
C SER A 42 -12.20 24.40 7.17
N LYS A 43 -12.19 25.41 6.29
CA LYS A 43 -12.15 26.83 6.69
C LYS A 43 -13.41 27.13 7.53
N LYS A 44 -13.24 27.60 8.76
CA LYS A 44 -14.33 27.85 9.72
C LYS A 44 -14.36 29.33 10.10
N SER A 45 -15.55 29.88 10.33
CA SER A 45 -15.74 31.22 10.88
C SER A 45 -15.46 31.24 12.41
N PRO A 46 -15.09 32.39 12.99
CA PRO A 46 -14.65 32.50 14.40
C PRO A 46 -15.67 32.08 15.47
N GLY A 47 -16.95 31.87 15.10
CA GLY A 47 -18.00 31.41 16.03
C GLY A 47 -18.53 30.00 15.74
N SER A 48 -17.97 29.28 14.77
CA SER A 48 -18.49 27.96 14.41
C SER A 48 -18.09 26.87 15.42
N PRO A 49 -18.98 25.90 15.73
CA PRO A 49 -18.65 24.80 16.62
C PRO A 49 -17.41 24.03 16.15
N ARG A 50 -16.55 23.60 17.09
CA ARG A 50 -15.38 22.78 16.76
C ARG A 50 -15.86 21.51 16.06
N SER A 51 -15.37 21.27 14.84
CA SER A 51 -15.66 19.99 14.17
C SER A 51 -15.07 18.87 15.02
N LYS A 52 -15.93 17.94 15.45
CA LYS A 52 -15.48 16.73 16.14
C LYS A 52 -14.85 15.85 15.07
N LYS A 53 -13.52 15.88 14.97
CA LYS A 53 -12.81 14.94 14.10
C LYS A 53 -13.19 13.54 14.55
N PHE A 54 -13.79 12.77 13.66
CA PHE A 54 -14.02 11.35 13.89
C PHE A 54 -12.64 10.69 13.90
N ARG A 55 -12.08 10.50 15.10
CA ARG A 55 -10.87 9.68 15.27
C ARG A 55 -11.35 8.24 15.20
N GLN A 56 -11.34 7.68 13.99
CA GLN A 56 -11.40 6.23 13.86
C GLN A 56 -10.10 5.67 14.41
N ASP A 57 -10.24 4.69 15.29
CA ASP A 57 -9.09 3.99 15.83
C ASP A 57 -8.51 3.12 14.71
N LEU A 58 -7.21 3.27 14.43
CA LEU A 58 -6.51 2.49 13.39
C LEU A 58 -6.50 0.99 13.68
N SER A 59 -6.92 0.61 14.89
CA SER A 59 -7.12 -0.75 15.38
C SER A 59 -8.50 -1.35 15.03
N LYS A 60 -9.45 -0.60 14.46
CA LYS A 60 -10.83 -1.10 14.22
C LYS A 60 -11.01 -1.95 12.95
N GLY A 61 -9.93 -2.48 12.41
CA GLY A 61 -9.95 -3.28 11.19
C GLY A 61 -8.82 -2.89 10.25
N LYS A 62 -7.74 -3.69 10.31
CA LYS A 62 -6.67 -3.75 9.32
C LYS A 62 -6.55 -5.18 8.82
N VAL A 63 -6.24 -5.32 7.54
CA VAL A 63 -6.00 -6.61 6.90
C VAL A 63 -4.62 -6.55 6.27
N MET A 64 -3.81 -7.58 6.47
CA MET A 64 -2.54 -7.70 5.75
C MET A 64 -2.82 -8.32 4.38
N MET A 65 -2.26 -7.70 3.35
CA MET A 65 -2.39 -8.09 1.96
C MET A 65 -1.02 -8.48 1.42
N GLU A 66 -0.92 -9.71 0.95
CA GLU A 66 0.24 -10.21 0.21
C GLU A 66 -0.06 -10.15 -1.29
N VAL A 67 0.82 -9.51 -2.06
CA VAL A 67 0.68 -9.37 -3.51
C VAL A 67 1.85 -10.02 -4.22
N PHE A 68 1.54 -10.88 -5.19
CA PHE A 68 2.51 -11.53 -6.07
C PHE A 68 2.34 -10.97 -7.49
N ASP A 69 3.39 -10.42 -8.10
CA ASP A 69 3.32 -9.94 -9.50
C ASP A 69 4.60 -10.13 -10.32
N SER A 70 4.40 -10.49 -11.59
CA SER A 70 5.31 -10.22 -12.71
C SER A 70 4.59 -9.67 -13.95
N GLN A 71 3.27 -9.90 -14.09
CA GLN A 71 2.37 -9.41 -15.14
C GLN A 71 0.87 -9.39 -14.75
N ARG A 72 0.46 -10.11 -13.69
CA ARG A 72 -0.90 -10.21 -13.14
C ARG A 72 -0.84 -10.59 -11.66
N ILE A 73 -1.86 -10.20 -10.89
CA ILE A 73 -2.04 -10.67 -9.50
C ILE A 73 -2.33 -12.17 -9.54
N GLU A 74 -1.34 -12.99 -9.17
CA GLU A 74 -1.48 -14.45 -9.14
C GLU A 74 -2.10 -14.96 -7.83
N HIS A 75 -1.83 -14.26 -6.73
CA HIS A 75 -2.34 -14.61 -5.42
C HIS A 75 -2.61 -13.33 -4.61
N LEU A 76 -3.74 -13.34 -3.90
CA LEU A 76 -4.17 -12.28 -3.00
C LEU A 76 -4.74 -12.93 -1.74
N GLU A 77 -3.99 -12.87 -0.65
CA GLU A 77 -4.44 -13.35 0.65
C GLU A 77 -4.75 -12.17 1.57
N PHE A 78 -5.88 -12.30 2.28
CA PHE A 78 -6.30 -11.37 3.31
C PHE A 78 -6.14 -12.07 4.66
N ILE A 79 -5.14 -11.67 5.43
CA ILE A 79 -4.91 -12.24 6.75
C ILE A 79 -5.84 -11.54 7.76
N PRO A 80 -6.87 -12.24 8.31
CA PRO A 80 -7.79 -11.63 9.26
C PRO A 80 -7.09 -11.27 10.57
N GLU A 81 -7.64 -10.30 11.30
CA GLU A 81 -7.19 -10.02 12.67
C GLU A 81 -7.43 -11.25 13.55
N GLY A 82 -6.39 -11.68 14.28
CA GLY A 82 -6.44 -12.80 15.24
C GLY A 82 -7.09 -12.43 16.56
#